data_AF-A0A1R4HJ57-F1
#
_entry.id   AF-A0A1R4HJ57-F1
#
_cell.length_a   1.000
_cell.length_b   1.000
_cell.length_c   1.000
_cell.angle_alpha   90.00
_cell.angle_beta   90.00
_cell.angle_gamma   90.00
#
_symmetry.space_group_name_H-M   'P 1'
#
loop_
_entity.id
_entity.type
_entity.pdbx_description
1 polymer ?
#
loop_
_entity_poly.entity_id
_entity_poly.type
_entity_poly.pdbx_seq_one_letter_code
_entity_poly.pdbx_strand_id
1 'polypeptide(L)'
;MRLINRVRAITLVEEGANFMDLFQFFRERDMSEDESYTLSSRVFRGSTPEGLPFTKDLTYIKGFVLTYNFMRLAVSKGKPDRIPLLFCGKTMLEDMKVLVDLVEEGTVIAPRFLPPQFTDLMGLSAWLSFSRFMTSMNFRQLEQDYANVL
;
A
#
# COMPACT_ATOMS: atom_id res chain seq x y z
N MET A 1 -12.23 1.64 4.27
CA MET A 1 -13.00 0.40 4.03
C MET A 1 -13.00 -0.11 2.58
N ARG A 2 -13.07 0.74 1.54
CA ARG A 2 -13.17 0.29 0.13
C ARG A 2 -12.05 -0.64 -0.37
N LEU A 3 -10.80 -0.46 0.06
CA LEU A 3 -9.69 -1.32 -0.37
C LEU A 3 -9.78 -2.75 0.18
N ILE A 4 -10.11 -2.88 1.47
CA ILE A 4 -10.24 -4.18 2.17
C ILE A 4 -11.36 -4.99 1.55
N ASN A 5 -12.51 -4.36 1.28
CA ASN A 5 -13.64 -5.03 0.64
C ASN A 5 -13.29 -5.55 -0.76
N ARG A 6 -12.41 -4.86 -1.50
CA ARG A 6 -11.94 -5.31 -2.83
C ARG A 6 -11.01 -6.51 -2.75
N VAL A 7 -10.09 -6.54 -1.77
CA VAL A 7 -9.26 -7.73 -1.52
C VAL A 7 -10.14 -8.91 -1.15
N ARG A 8 -11.09 -8.71 -0.23
CA ARG A 8 -12.01 -9.77 0.17
C ARG A 8 -12.87 -10.26 -0.98
N ALA A 9 -13.33 -9.37 -1.85
CA ALA A 9 -14.09 -9.74 -3.04
C ALA A 9 -13.26 -10.61 -4.01
N ILE A 10 -11.98 -10.32 -4.22
CA ILE A 10 -11.10 -11.19 -5.01
C ILE A 10 -11.01 -12.58 -4.38
N THR A 11 -10.77 -12.65 -3.06
CA THR A 11 -10.70 -13.93 -2.34
C THR A 11 -12.00 -14.73 -2.45
N LEU A 12 -13.16 -14.08 -2.36
CA LEU A 12 -14.45 -14.77 -2.49
C LEU A 12 -14.60 -15.41 -3.88
N VAL A 13 -14.18 -14.74 -4.95
CA VAL A 13 -14.22 -15.30 -6.31
C VAL A 13 -13.21 -16.44 -6.47
N GLU A 14 -12.02 -16.33 -5.87
CA GLU A 14 -11.06 -17.45 -5.80
C GLU A 14 -11.63 -18.67 -5.04
N GLU A 15 -12.47 -18.42 -4.04
CA GLU A 15 -13.22 -19.43 -3.27
C GLU A 15 -14.48 -19.93 -4.00
N GLY A 16 -14.79 -19.41 -5.20
CA GLY A 16 -15.89 -19.88 -6.06
C GLY A 16 -17.11 -18.97 -6.16
N ALA A 17 -17.08 -17.77 -5.58
CA ALA A 17 -18.17 -16.79 -5.70
C ALA A 17 -18.31 -16.24 -7.13
N ASN A 18 -19.54 -16.03 -7.59
CA ASN A 18 -19.83 -15.41 -8.88
C ASN A 18 -20.18 -13.91 -8.73
N PHE A 19 -20.55 -13.27 -9.84
CA PHE A 19 -20.94 -11.86 -9.87
C PHE A 19 -22.05 -11.49 -8.88
N MET A 20 -23.12 -12.28 -8.81
CA MET A 20 -24.28 -11.99 -7.96
C MET A 20 -23.93 -12.13 -6.48
N ASP A 21 -23.08 -13.10 -6.14
CA ASP A 21 -22.57 -13.26 -4.77
C ASP A 21 -21.77 -12.03 -4.32
N LEU A 22 -20.91 -11.48 -5.22
CA LEU A 22 -20.19 -10.24 -4.93
C LEU A 22 -21.11 -9.02 -4.82
N PHE A 23 -22.10 -8.92 -5.70
CA PHE A 23 -23.07 -7.83 -5.65
C PHE A 23 -23.77 -7.83 -4.28
N GLN A 24 -24.28 -8.98 -3.86
CA GLN A 24 -24.94 -9.15 -2.56
C GLN A 24 -23.98 -8.87 -1.39
N PHE A 25 -22.73 -9.36 -1.46
CA PHE A 25 -21.70 -9.08 -0.47
C PHE A 25 -21.45 -7.58 -0.22
N PHE A 26 -21.51 -6.75 -1.28
CA PHE A 26 -21.39 -5.30 -1.15
C PHE A 26 -22.68 -4.65 -0.63
N ARG A 27 -23.86 -5.15 -1.04
CA ARG A 27 -25.16 -4.67 -0.53
C ARG A 27 -25.31 -4.88 0.97
N GLU A 28 -24.84 -6.01 1.49
CA GLU A 28 -24.82 -6.33 2.93
C GLU A 28 -23.90 -5.41 3.75
N ARG A 29 -23.07 -4.59 3.09
CA ARG A 29 -22.17 -3.61 3.71
C ARG A 29 -22.65 -2.17 3.50
N ASP A 30 -23.96 -2.01 3.35
CA ASP A 30 -24.66 -0.73 3.19
C ASP A 30 -24.20 0.09 1.97
N MET A 31 -23.63 -0.56 0.95
CA MET A 31 -23.28 0.09 -0.32
C MET A 31 -24.53 0.22 -1.20
N SER A 32 -24.64 1.32 -1.96
CA SER A 32 -25.70 1.48 -2.95
C SER A 32 -25.64 0.41 -4.04
N GLU A 33 -26.74 0.22 -4.78
CA GLU A 33 -26.78 -0.71 -5.91
C GLU A 33 -25.76 -0.33 -6.97
N ASP A 34 -25.69 0.95 -7.33
CA ASP A 34 -24.71 1.49 -8.27
C ASP A 34 -23.26 1.22 -7.82
N GLU A 35 -22.94 1.44 -6.54
CA GLU A 35 -21.60 1.18 -6.02
C GLU A 35 -21.28 -0.32 -6.00
N SER A 36 -22.24 -1.15 -5.56
CA SER A 36 -22.11 -2.61 -5.49
C SER A 36 -21.91 -3.23 -6.87
N TYR A 37 -22.69 -2.77 -7.87
CA TYR A 37 -22.54 -3.18 -9.26
C TYR A 37 -21.19 -2.74 -9.82
N THR A 38 -20.79 -1.50 -9.58
CA THR A 38 -19.51 -0.96 -10.06
C THR A 38 -18.32 -1.72 -9.49
N LEU A 39 -18.34 -2.04 -8.19
CA LEU A 39 -17.27 -2.77 -7.53
C LEU A 39 -17.22 -4.23 -8.01
N SER A 40 -18.36 -4.91 -8.12
CA SER A 40 -18.44 -6.29 -8.64
C SER A 40 -17.93 -6.36 -10.08
N SER A 41 -18.38 -5.42 -10.93
CA SER A 41 -17.93 -5.30 -12.33
C SER A 41 -16.42 -5.06 -12.44
N ARG A 42 -15.80 -4.36 -11.48
CA ARG A 42 -14.34 -4.18 -11.46
C ARG A 42 -13.61 -5.48 -11.16
N VAL A 43 -14.14 -6.33 -10.28
CA VAL A 43 -13.55 -7.63 -9.97
C VAL A 43 -13.58 -8.56 -11.18
N PHE A 44 -14.66 -8.55 -11.97
CA PHE A 44 -14.78 -9.39 -13.17
C PHE A 44 -14.33 -8.70 -14.47
N ARG A 45 -13.73 -7.50 -14.41
CA ARG A 45 -13.38 -6.74 -15.62
C ARG A 45 -12.34 -7.48 -16.45
N GLY A 46 -12.74 -7.95 -17.63
CA GLY A 46 -11.88 -8.77 -18.51
C GLY A 46 -12.01 -10.27 -18.26
N SER A 47 -13.05 -10.68 -17.52
CA SER A 47 -13.47 -12.05 -17.26
C SER A 47 -14.97 -12.20 -17.58
N THR A 48 -15.52 -13.41 -17.46
CA THR A 48 -16.97 -13.65 -17.47
C THR A 48 -17.55 -13.54 -16.05
N PRO A 49 -18.88 -13.39 -15.86
CA PRO A 49 -19.49 -13.34 -14.53
C PRO A 49 -19.24 -14.57 -13.64
N GLU A 50 -18.97 -15.73 -14.27
CA GLU A 50 -18.61 -17.01 -13.63
C GLU A 50 -17.11 -17.32 -13.73
N GLY A 51 -16.31 -16.40 -14.28
CA GLY A 51 -14.87 -16.58 -14.47
C GLY A 51 -14.05 -16.20 -13.23
N LEU A 52 -12.72 -16.31 -13.33
CA LEU A 52 -11.81 -15.91 -12.26
C LEU A 52 -11.71 -14.37 -12.13
N PRO A 53 -11.28 -13.85 -10.96
CA PRO A 53 -11.24 -12.42 -10.75
C PRO A 53 -10.07 -11.77 -11.47
N PHE A 54 -10.26 -10.53 -11.93
CA PHE A 54 -9.21 -9.66 -12.40
C PHE A 54 -8.48 -9.02 -11.21
N THR A 55 -7.31 -9.56 -10.88
CA THR A 55 -6.57 -9.25 -9.64
C THR A 55 -5.79 -7.93 -9.65
N LYS A 56 -6.07 -7.01 -10.59
CA LYS A 56 -5.32 -5.74 -10.73
C LYS A 56 -5.31 -4.91 -9.44
N ASP A 57 -6.37 -4.99 -8.65
CA ASP A 57 -6.48 -4.29 -7.37
C ASP A 57 -5.55 -4.84 -6.29
N LEU A 58 -5.25 -6.14 -6.34
CA LEU A 58 -4.26 -6.76 -5.47
C LEU A 58 -2.86 -6.23 -5.78
N THR A 59 -2.54 -6.02 -7.06
CA THR A 59 -1.25 -5.47 -7.50
C THR A 59 -1.00 -4.06 -6.95
N TYR A 60 -2.02 -3.19 -6.88
CA TYR A 60 -1.87 -1.85 -6.29
C TYR A 60 -1.55 -1.91 -4.80
N ILE A 61 -2.21 -2.81 -4.05
CA ILE A 61 -1.99 -2.98 -2.62
C ILE A 61 -0.61 -3.55 -2.35
N LYS A 62 -0.21 -4.57 -3.12
CA LYS A 62 1.15 -5.11 -3.08
C LYS A 62 2.17 -4.00 -3.30
N GLY A 63 2.00 -3.20 -4.35
CA GLY A 63 2.88 -2.05 -4.64
C GLY A 63 2.96 -1.07 -3.48
N PHE A 64 1.81 -0.68 -2.91
CA PHE A 64 1.76 0.21 -1.74
C PHE A 64 2.53 -0.35 -0.55
N VAL A 65 2.30 -1.62 -0.18
CA VAL A 65 2.97 -2.29 0.93
C VAL A 65 4.48 -2.38 0.71
N LEU A 66 4.91 -2.75 -0.50
CA LEU A 66 6.32 -2.85 -0.84
C LEU A 66 7.01 -1.49 -0.78
N THR A 67 6.43 -0.44 -1.38
CA THR A 67 7.00 0.91 -1.36
C THR A 67 7.05 1.47 0.05
N TYR A 68 6.01 1.28 0.85
CA TYR A 68 5.98 1.70 2.24
C TYR A 68 7.07 1.02 3.09
N ASN A 69 7.23 -0.29 2.94
CA ASN A 69 8.26 -1.04 3.64
C ASN A 69 9.67 -0.66 3.16
N PHE A 70 9.85 -0.39 1.87
CA PHE A 70 11.11 0.13 1.34
C PHE A 70 11.50 1.45 2.03
N MET A 71 10.57 2.42 2.12
CA MET A 71 10.84 3.69 2.80
C MET A 71 11.22 3.49 4.27
N ARG A 72 10.48 2.66 5.01
CA ARG A 72 10.80 2.34 6.41
C ARG A 72 12.18 1.71 6.55
N LEU A 73 12.52 0.78 5.66
CA LEU A 73 13.80 0.09 5.70
C LEU A 73 14.94 1.07 5.37
N ALA A 74 14.77 1.91 4.35
CA ALA A 74 15.72 2.94 3.95
C ALA A 74 16.07 3.87 5.12
N VAL A 75 15.05 4.40 5.83
CA VAL A 75 15.26 5.20 7.05
C VAL A 75 16.00 4.41 8.12
N SER A 76 15.56 3.18 8.42
CA SER A 76 16.18 2.36 9.48
C SER A 76 17.63 1.96 9.19
N LYS A 77 18.04 1.98 7.93
CA LYS A 77 19.42 1.71 7.49
C LYS A 77 20.25 2.98 7.37
N GLY A 78 19.72 4.13 7.75
CA GLY A 78 20.41 5.42 7.64
C GLY A 78 20.58 5.88 6.19
N LYS A 79 19.68 5.44 5.29
CA LYS A 79 19.73 5.77 3.86
C LYS A 79 18.45 6.44 3.34
N PRO A 80 17.94 7.50 3.99
CA PRO A 80 16.71 8.18 3.56
C PRO A 80 16.85 8.87 2.20
N ASP A 81 18.08 9.17 1.76
CA ASP A 81 18.46 9.70 0.43
C ASP A 81 18.00 8.80 -0.73
N ARG A 82 17.72 7.52 -0.46
CA ARG A 82 17.20 6.59 -1.47
C ARG A 82 15.72 6.78 -1.77
N ILE A 83 14.96 7.40 -0.86
CA ILE A 83 13.51 7.55 -1.01
C ILE A 83 13.15 8.47 -2.18
N PRO A 84 13.79 9.64 -2.36
CA PRO A 84 13.58 10.49 -3.53
C PRO A 84 13.73 9.76 -4.87
N LEU A 85 14.62 8.78 -4.97
CA LEU A 85 14.90 8.09 -6.24
C LEU A 85 13.71 7.27 -6.76
N LEU A 86 12.70 6.99 -5.91
CA LEU A 86 11.40 6.47 -6.36
C LEU A 86 10.71 7.36 -7.41
N PHE A 87 11.12 8.63 -7.50
CA PHE A 87 10.58 9.62 -8.43
C PHE A 87 11.44 9.85 -9.68
N CYS A 88 12.48 9.04 -9.93
CA CYS A 88 13.30 9.07 -11.15
C CYS A 88 12.58 8.47 -12.39
N GLY A 89 11.32 8.84 -12.62
CA GLY A 89 10.51 8.37 -13.74
C GLY A 89 9.82 7.03 -13.46
N LYS A 90 9.76 6.15 -14.47
CA LYS A 90 9.16 4.81 -14.33
C LYS A 90 10.22 3.84 -13.83
N THR A 91 10.19 3.55 -12.53
CA THR A 91 11.16 2.69 -11.87
C THR A 91 10.47 1.51 -11.19
N MET A 92 11.25 0.48 -10.87
CA MET A 92 10.82 -0.62 -10.01
C MET A 92 11.67 -0.65 -8.75
N LEU A 93 11.10 -1.14 -7.63
CA LEU A 93 11.84 -1.26 -6.38
C LEU A 93 13.05 -2.19 -6.49
N GLU A 94 12.97 -3.19 -7.38
CA GLU A 94 14.03 -4.16 -7.66
C GLU A 94 15.26 -3.50 -8.29
N ASP A 95 15.06 -2.41 -9.05
CA ASP A 95 16.12 -1.67 -9.73
C ASP A 95 16.78 -0.61 -8.83
N MET A 96 16.31 -0.42 -7.59
CA MET A 96 16.76 0.68 -6.73
C MET A 96 18.27 0.69 -6.48
N LYS A 97 18.92 -0.48 -6.46
CA LYS A 97 20.37 -0.55 -6.33
C LYS A 97 21.06 0.04 -7.57
N VAL A 98 20.66 -0.44 -8.75
CA VAL A 98 21.22 0.03 -10.03
C VAL A 98 20.94 1.52 -10.21
N LEU A 99 19.73 1.97 -9.85
CA LEU A 99 19.36 3.38 -9.95
C LEU A 99 20.22 4.28 -9.06
N VAL A 100 20.55 3.84 -7.83
CA VAL A 100 21.49 4.57 -6.96
C VAL A 100 22.85 4.67 -7.63
N ASP A 101 23.40 3.55 -8.10
CA ASP A 101 24.73 3.51 -8.73
C ASP A 101 24.79 4.45 -9.96
N LEU A 102 23.75 4.45 -10.79
CA LEU A 102 23.64 5.33 -11.96
C LEU A 102 23.51 6.82 -11.62
N VAL A 103 22.86 7.14 -10.50
CA VAL A 103 22.76 8.53 -10.02
C VAL A 103 24.09 9.00 -9.43
N GLU A 104 24.79 8.15 -8.69
CA GLU A 104 26.11 8.45 -8.13
C GLU A 104 27.18 8.63 -9.23
N GLU A 105 27.11 7.86 -10.31
CA GLU A 105 27.97 8.02 -11.50
C GLU A 105 27.63 9.27 -12.32
N GLY A 106 26.41 9.80 -12.18
CA GLY A 106 25.91 10.93 -12.97
C GLY A 106 25.27 10.53 -14.31
N THR A 107 25.16 9.23 -14.60
CA THR A 107 24.45 8.69 -15.76
C THR A 107 22.95 8.99 -15.71
N VAL A 108 22.36 8.95 -14.52
CA VAL A 108 20.96 9.32 -14.26
C VAL A 108 20.90 10.57 -13.40
N ILE A 109 20.07 11.53 -13.80
CA ILE A 109 19.86 12.76 -13.02
C ILE A 109 18.86 12.46 -11.90
N ALA A 110 19.21 12.84 -10.67
CA ALA A 110 18.32 12.76 -9.52
C ALA A 110 16.98 13.50 -9.78
N PRO A 111 15.89 13.11 -9.10
CA PRO A 111 14.56 13.60 -9.43
C PRO A 111 14.42 15.08 -9.12
N ARG A 112 14.06 15.87 -10.14
CA ARG A 112 13.85 17.32 -10.01
C ARG A 112 12.57 17.67 -9.25
N PHE A 113 11.52 16.86 -9.41
CA PHE A 113 10.20 17.11 -8.85
C PHE A 113 9.88 16.06 -7.80
N LEU A 114 9.67 16.52 -6.58
CA LEU A 114 9.26 15.69 -5.45
C LEU A 114 7.91 16.18 -4.94
N PRO A 115 7.00 15.27 -4.53
CA PRO A 115 5.82 15.69 -3.78
C PRO A 115 6.25 16.36 -2.46
N PRO A 116 5.47 17.32 -1.92
CA PRO A 116 5.84 18.08 -0.73
C PRO A 116 6.19 17.23 0.50
N GLN A 117 5.64 16.03 0.60
CA GLN A 117 5.88 15.08 1.69
C GLN A 117 7.28 14.44 1.63
N PHE A 118 7.94 14.52 0.48
CA PHE A 118 9.25 13.89 0.21
C PHE A 118 10.39 14.92 0.07
N THR A 119 10.07 16.23 0.13
CA THR A 119 11.09 17.28 0.08
C THR A 119 11.85 17.40 1.41
N ASP A 120 11.18 17.14 2.53
CA ASP A 120 11.80 17.08 3.86
C ASP A 120 12.05 15.64 4.29
N LEU A 121 13.25 15.14 3.99
CA LEU A 121 13.66 13.79 4.38
C LEU A 121 13.86 13.62 5.88
N MET A 122 14.16 14.69 6.61
CA MET A 122 14.33 14.63 8.06
C MET A 122 12.97 14.47 8.74
N GLY A 123 11.99 15.29 8.35
CA GLY A 123 10.60 15.15 8.79
C GLY A 123 10.01 13.79 8.44
N LEU A 124 10.24 13.32 7.20
CA LEU A 124 9.80 11.98 6.77
C LEU A 124 10.46 10.87 7.62
N SER A 125 11.76 10.97 7.87
CA SER A 125 12.51 10.01 8.69
C SER A 125 12.03 10.00 10.14
N ALA A 126 11.77 11.17 10.72
CA ALA A 126 11.22 11.31 12.06
C ALA A 126 9.82 10.66 12.15
N TRP A 127 8.94 10.93 11.18
CA TRP A 127 7.61 10.34 11.13
C TRP A 127 7.65 8.82 10.97
N LEU A 128 8.47 8.29 10.05
CA LEU A 128 8.60 6.84 9.82
C LEU A 128 9.17 6.11 11.05
N SER A 129 10.12 6.75 11.74
CA SER A 129 10.70 6.23 12.98
C SER A 129 9.68 6.22 14.11
N PHE A 130 8.94 7.32 14.30
CA PHE A 130 7.87 7.42 15.28
C PHE A 130 6.74 6.40 15.01
N SER A 131 6.28 6.29 13.77
CA SER A 131 5.27 5.32 13.35
C SER A 131 5.69 3.89 13.66
N ARG A 132 6.97 3.55 13.39
CA ARG A 132 7.52 2.23 13.75
C ARG A 132 7.51 2.00 15.26
N PHE A 133 7.93 2.98 16.05
CA PHE A 133 7.90 2.90 17.51
C PHE A 133 6.47 2.67 18.03
N MET A 134 5.52 3.48 17.58
CA MET A 134 4.10 3.36 17.99
C MET A 134 3.51 1.99 17.66
N THR A 135 3.82 1.45 16.47
CA THR A 135 3.33 0.13 16.05
C THR A 135 3.94 -1.02 16.85
N SER A 136 5.11 -0.81 17.48
CA SER A 136 5.77 -1.80 18.33
C SER A 136 5.32 -1.76 19.80
N MET A 137 4.50 -0.78 20.19
CA MET A 137 4.02 -0.69 21.57
C MET A 137 3.00 -1.78 21.87
N ASN A 138 3.17 -2.46 23.01
CA ASN A 138 2.20 -3.43 23.50
C ASN A 138 1.14 -2.70 24.34
N PHE A 139 -0.07 -2.59 23.79
CA PHE A 139 -1.16 -1.88 24.45
C PHE A 139 -1.61 -2.52 25.76
N ARG A 140 -1.50 -3.85 25.89
CA ARG A 140 -1.83 -4.54 27.15
C ARG A 140 -0.83 -4.22 28.25
N GLN A 141 0.45 -4.09 27.90
CA GLN A 141 1.48 -3.68 28.86
C GLN A 141 1.26 -2.23 29.31
N LEU A 142 0.94 -1.34 28.35
CA LEU A 142 0.57 0.04 28.65
C LEU A 142 -0.64 0.13 29.59
N GLU A 143 -1.71 -0.63 29.34
CA GLU A 143 -2.87 -0.66 30.24
C GLU A 143 -2.49 -1.10 31.67
N GLN A 144 -1.62 -2.10 31.82
CA GLN A 144 -1.15 -2.56 33.13
C GLN A 144 -0.27 -1.53 33.84
N ASP A 145 0.66 -0.90 33.12
CA ASP A 145 1.59 0.08 33.68
C ASP A 145 0.86 1.35 34.15
N TYR A 146 -0.23 1.72 33.47
CA TYR A 146 -1.03 2.90 33.79
C TYR A 146 -2.25 2.61 34.68
N ALA A 147 -2.54 1.35 35.05
CA ALA A 147 -3.70 0.97 35.86
C ALA A 147 -3.73 1.58 37.29
N ASN A 148 -2.59 2.11 37.76
CA ASN A 148 -2.48 2.80 39.04
C ASN A 148 -2.42 4.33 38.91
N VAL A 149 -2.39 4.85 37.67
CA VAL A 149 -2.33 6.29 37.35
C VAL A 149 -3.65 6.78 36.76
N LEU A 150 -4.37 5.91 36.03
CA LEU A 150 -5.74 6.08 35.55
C LEU A 150 -6.68 5.20 36.37
#